data_AF-A0A6A4WIT3-F1
#
_entry.id   AF-A0A6A4WIT3-F1
#
_cell.length_a   1.000
_cell.length_b   1.000
_cell.length_c   1.000
_cell.angle_alpha   90.00
_cell.angle_beta   90.00
_cell.angle_gamma   90.00
#
_symmetry.space_group_name_H-M   'P 1'
#
loop_
_entity.id
_entity.type
_entity.pdbx_description
1 polymer ?
#
loop_
_entity_poly.entity_id
_entity_poly.type
_entity_poly.pdbx_seq_one_letter_code
_entity_poly.pdbx_strand_id
1 'polypeptide(L)'
;MSNYRPMGTYQETREYLERQINTNLHELLHRGLPEMDAASVDATAGLWRRRLQQLLSGDRLRTAYDAVTGWWPDRWEMMPYYLAVDETDSEDSEQDDDGGETGGQERRDADEGQTSEGLPRLLREKWQQLERQHQQLWQELEPRGYGERRSLNEQHDEECQRLERHHDEMWWQMKTRHHEERKRLHQLHDSAVRCVKLQTQGQLQLLVEKRQRQTELLNRRKRRQCAVLERKNQSEWDDQQQEFQKQWNKMKQRYRRETQELEERYPNIRTGEELDRLMEECSRRRQRLGKELEKELENEETLARGNNRRLCDYSRLVRYW
;
A
#
# COMPACT_ATOMS: atom_id res chain seq x y z
N MET A 1 23.98 -6.97 17.63
CA MET A 1 22.69 -7.69 17.66
C MET A 1 22.24 -8.00 16.23
N SER A 2 22.70 -9.13 15.70
CA SER A 2 22.31 -9.60 14.37
C SER A 2 21.01 -10.41 14.49
N ASN A 3 19.90 -9.88 13.96
CA ASN A 3 18.59 -10.55 13.97
C ASN A 3 18.53 -11.66 12.90
N TYR A 4 19.33 -12.71 13.02
CA TYR A 4 19.14 -13.92 12.20
C TYR A 4 18.24 -14.89 12.96
N ARG A 5 16.92 -14.79 12.71
CA ARG A 5 16.01 -15.88 13.10
C ARG A 5 16.21 -17.04 12.11
N PRO A 6 16.45 -18.26 12.60
CA PRO A 6 16.43 -19.46 11.78
C PRO A 6 15.11 -19.51 10.99
N MET A 7 15.19 -19.86 9.71
CA MET A 7 13.99 -20.00 8.88
C MET A 7 13.16 -21.16 9.44
N GLY A 8 11.91 -20.86 9.82
CA GLY A 8 11.04 -21.84 10.46
C GLY A 8 10.85 -23.10 9.63
N THR A 9 10.64 -24.22 10.31
CA THR A 9 10.34 -25.49 9.63
C THR A 9 9.05 -25.37 8.82
N TYR A 10 8.85 -26.25 7.82
CA TYR A 10 7.59 -26.30 7.06
C TYR A 10 6.38 -26.38 7.99
N GLN A 11 6.52 -27.15 9.07
CA GLN A 11 5.47 -27.38 10.05
C GLN A 11 5.17 -26.12 10.87
N GLU A 12 6.19 -25.42 11.36
CA GLU A 12 6.03 -24.12 12.01
C GLU A 12 5.39 -23.07 11.09
N THR A 13 5.80 -23.06 9.81
CA THR A 13 5.24 -22.14 8.81
C THR A 13 3.76 -22.42 8.57
N ARG A 14 3.39 -23.70 8.50
CA ARG A 14 2.00 -24.15 8.36
C ARG A 14 1.17 -23.77 9.59
N GLU A 15 1.64 -24.08 10.79
CA GLU A 15 0.95 -23.77 12.05
C GLU A 15 0.76 -22.26 12.23
N TYR A 16 1.77 -21.47 11.87
CA TYR A 16 1.68 -20.00 11.89
C TYR A 16 0.56 -19.51 10.97
N LEU A 17 0.49 -20.02 9.74
CA LEU A 17 -0.53 -19.63 8.77
C LEU A 17 -1.94 -20.12 9.17
N GLU A 18 -2.05 -21.29 9.79
CA GLU A 18 -3.30 -21.80 10.37
C GLU A 18 -3.78 -20.91 11.52
N ARG A 19 -2.88 -20.43 12.39
CA ARG A 19 -3.22 -19.42 13.41
C ARG A 19 -3.70 -18.12 12.79
N GLN A 20 -3.11 -17.67 11.66
CA GLN A 20 -3.50 -16.44 10.97
C GLN A 20 -4.90 -16.51 10.32
N ILE A 21 -5.40 -17.70 10.01
CA ILE A 21 -6.78 -17.88 9.54
C ILE A 21 -7.78 -17.71 10.68
N ASN A 22 -7.40 -18.12 11.88
CA ASN A 22 -8.26 -18.13 13.07
C ASN A 22 -8.19 -16.82 13.88
N THR A 23 -7.25 -15.92 13.59
CA THR A 23 -7.17 -14.60 14.22
C THR A 23 -8.23 -13.64 13.70
N ASN A 24 -8.63 -12.69 14.55
CA ASN A 24 -9.57 -11.63 14.20
C ASN A 24 -8.93 -10.62 13.24
N LEU A 25 -8.92 -10.96 11.95
CA LEU A 25 -8.40 -10.13 10.86
C LEU A 25 -9.07 -8.74 10.79
N HIS A 26 -10.31 -8.61 11.28
CA HIS A 26 -11.01 -7.30 11.29
C HIS A 26 -10.37 -6.34 12.28
N GLU A 27 -10.05 -6.79 13.50
CA GLU A 27 -9.37 -5.96 14.50
C GLU A 27 -7.95 -5.56 14.06
N LEU A 28 -7.24 -6.49 13.42
CA LEU A 28 -5.90 -6.23 12.88
C LEU A 28 -5.91 -5.19 11.76
N LEU A 29 -6.88 -5.28 10.85
CA LEU A 29 -7.05 -4.31 9.76
C LEU A 29 -7.52 -2.95 10.27
N HIS A 30 -8.43 -2.91 11.25
CA HIS A 30 -8.85 -1.65 11.86
C HIS A 30 -7.72 -0.97 12.65
N ARG A 31 -6.85 -1.73 13.31
CA ARG A 31 -5.71 -1.18 14.05
C ARG A 31 -4.60 -0.65 13.12
N GLY A 32 -4.35 -1.33 12.00
CA GLY A 32 -3.32 -0.94 11.04
C GLY A 32 -3.78 0.11 10.00
N LEU A 33 -5.08 0.12 9.68
CA LEU A 33 -5.70 0.98 8.67
C LEU A 33 -7.04 1.53 9.19
N PRO A 34 -7.02 2.46 10.16
CA PRO A 34 -8.24 2.97 10.80
C PRO A 34 -9.15 3.77 9.85
N GLU A 35 -8.61 4.23 8.72
CA GLU A 35 -9.35 5.00 7.70
C GLU A 35 -10.20 4.14 6.77
N MET A 36 -10.06 2.82 6.82
CA MET A 36 -10.75 1.90 5.93
C MET A 36 -12.19 1.64 6.42
N ASP A 37 -13.17 1.80 5.53
CA ASP A 37 -14.58 1.58 5.86
C ASP A 37 -14.88 0.08 6.11
N ALA A 38 -15.90 -0.18 6.93
CA ALA A 38 -16.23 -1.54 7.37
C ALA A 38 -16.45 -2.52 6.20
N ALA A 39 -17.06 -2.06 5.10
CA ALA A 39 -17.30 -2.90 3.92
C ALA A 39 -15.98 -3.27 3.20
N SER A 40 -15.02 -2.35 3.12
CA SER A 40 -13.68 -2.64 2.58
C SER A 40 -12.86 -3.53 3.50
N VAL A 41 -12.99 -3.37 4.81
CA VAL A 41 -12.38 -4.28 5.81
C VAL A 41 -12.91 -5.70 5.65
N ASP A 42 -14.23 -5.86 5.47
CA ASP A 42 -14.86 -7.16 5.25
C ASP A 42 -14.44 -7.82 3.94
N ALA A 43 -14.43 -7.05 2.85
CA ALA A 43 -13.98 -7.53 1.55
C ALA A 43 -12.50 -7.97 1.59
N THR A 44 -11.65 -7.17 2.25
CA THR A 44 -10.22 -7.45 2.37
C THR A 44 -9.99 -8.67 3.25
N ALA A 45 -10.56 -8.73 4.46
CA ALA A 45 -10.46 -9.89 5.34
C ALA A 45 -10.96 -11.18 4.66
N GLY A 46 -12.07 -11.10 3.91
CA GLY A 46 -12.61 -12.21 3.14
C GLY A 46 -11.67 -12.71 2.03
N LEU A 47 -11.03 -11.80 1.30
CA LEU A 47 -10.02 -12.15 0.29
C LEU A 47 -8.79 -12.80 0.92
N TRP A 48 -8.30 -12.24 2.03
CA TRP A 48 -7.17 -12.78 2.78
C TRP A 48 -7.44 -14.20 3.30
N ARG A 49 -8.60 -14.44 3.94
CA ARG A 49 -8.99 -15.79 4.39
C ARG A 49 -9.06 -16.78 3.23
N ARG A 50 -9.72 -16.42 2.12
CA ARG A 50 -9.84 -17.30 0.95
C ARG A 50 -8.47 -17.63 0.36
N ARG A 51 -7.56 -16.65 0.31
CA ARG A 51 -6.22 -16.86 -0.25
C ARG A 51 -5.37 -17.75 0.66
N LEU A 52 -5.43 -17.55 1.98
CA LEU A 52 -4.76 -18.40 2.96
C LEU A 52 -5.32 -19.83 2.95
N GLN A 53 -6.64 -19.99 2.90
CA GLN A 53 -7.29 -21.31 2.76
C GLN A 53 -6.84 -22.03 1.48
N GLN A 54 -6.75 -21.31 0.36
CA GLN A 54 -6.24 -21.87 -0.91
C GLN A 54 -4.76 -22.27 -0.86
N LEU A 55 -3.97 -21.62 0.00
CA LEU A 55 -2.56 -21.91 0.19
C LEU A 55 -2.38 -23.17 1.06
N LEU A 56 -3.17 -23.28 2.13
CA LEU A 56 -3.16 -24.43 3.05
C LEU A 56 -3.87 -25.67 2.50
N SER A 57 -4.76 -25.49 1.51
CA SER A 57 -5.43 -26.60 0.85
C SER A 57 -4.49 -27.27 -0.18
N GLY A 58 -4.18 -28.54 0.04
CA GLY A 58 -3.36 -29.36 -0.87
C GLY A 58 -1.87 -29.03 -0.79
N ASP A 59 -1.14 -29.33 -1.87
CA ASP A 59 0.33 -29.27 -1.87
C ASP A 59 0.90 -27.86 -2.11
N ARG A 60 0.06 -26.84 -2.25
CA ARG A 60 0.49 -25.49 -2.63
C ARG A 60 1.44 -24.83 -1.64
N LEU A 61 1.16 -24.95 -0.34
CA LEU A 61 2.09 -24.48 0.69
C LEU A 61 3.41 -25.25 0.62
N ARG A 62 3.36 -26.56 0.36
CA ARG A 62 4.55 -27.41 0.26
C ARG A 62 5.41 -27.00 -0.92
N THR A 63 4.81 -26.84 -2.10
CA THR A 63 5.49 -26.37 -3.32
C THR A 63 6.07 -24.96 -3.13
N ALA A 64 5.34 -24.04 -2.50
CA ALA A 64 5.84 -22.69 -2.24
C ALA A 64 7.01 -22.70 -1.24
N TYR A 65 6.91 -23.51 -0.18
CA TYR A 65 7.98 -23.69 0.79
C TYR A 65 9.22 -24.29 0.12
N ASP A 66 9.05 -25.39 -0.61
CA ASP A 66 10.15 -26.09 -1.29
C ASP A 66 10.78 -25.22 -2.39
N ALA A 67 10.02 -24.37 -3.08
CA ALA A 67 10.57 -23.41 -4.05
C ALA A 67 11.39 -22.31 -3.36
N VAL A 68 10.96 -21.85 -2.19
CA VAL A 68 11.69 -20.83 -1.41
C VAL A 68 12.92 -21.44 -0.77
N THR A 69 12.84 -22.65 -0.21
CA THR A 69 13.97 -23.33 0.44
C THR A 69 14.92 -24.01 -0.54
N GLY A 70 14.43 -24.45 -1.70
CA GLY A 70 15.24 -25.04 -2.77
C GLY A 70 16.06 -24.00 -3.55
N TRP A 71 15.86 -22.71 -3.27
CA TRP A 71 16.69 -21.62 -3.78
C TRP A 71 17.89 -21.31 -2.87
N TRP A 72 17.98 -21.95 -1.71
CA TRP A 72 19.12 -21.84 -0.81
C TRP A 72 20.09 -23.00 -1.10
N PRO A 73 21.41 -22.75 -1.15
CA PRO A 73 22.40 -23.82 -1.18
C PRO A 73 22.12 -24.81 -0.06
N ASP A 74 22.29 -26.10 -0.35
CA ASP A 74 21.81 -27.19 0.47
C ASP A 74 21.99 -26.94 1.97
N ARG A 75 20.92 -27.17 2.72
CA ARG A 75 20.79 -27.01 4.18
C ARG A 75 21.93 -27.68 4.98
N TRP A 76 22.70 -28.57 4.34
CA TRP A 76 23.85 -29.28 4.88
C TRP A 76 25.19 -28.53 4.75
N GLU A 77 25.38 -27.64 3.77
CA GLU A 77 26.64 -26.88 3.60
C GLU A 77 26.80 -25.74 4.62
N MET A 78 25.69 -25.27 5.22
CA MET A 78 25.70 -24.19 6.20
C MET A 78 25.73 -24.65 7.67
N MET A 79 25.52 -25.93 7.96
CA MET A 79 25.52 -26.46 9.33
C MET A 79 26.81 -26.22 10.14
N PRO A 80 28.03 -26.23 9.54
CA PRO A 80 29.26 -25.93 10.30
C PRO A 80 29.31 -24.49 10.81
N TYR A 81 28.65 -23.55 10.13
CA TYR A 81 28.68 -22.13 10.47
C TYR A 81 27.68 -21.74 11.58
N TYR A 82 26.68 -22.59 11.86
CA TYR A 82 25.69 -22.34 12.92
C TYR A 82 26.09 -22.90 14.28
N LEU A 83 26.95 -23.93 14.34
CA LEU A 83 27.42 -24.52 15.60
C LEU A 83 28.67 -23.82 16.16
N ALA A 84 29.40 -23.05 15.35
CA ALA A 84 30.65 -22.41 15.76
C ALA A 84 30.48 -21.07 16.49
N VAL A 85 29.25 -20.57 16.67
CA VAL A 85 28.97 -19.23 17.23
C VAL A 85 28.40 -19.25 18.65
N ASP A 86 28.07 -20.42 19.21
CA ASP A 86 27.46 -20.55 20.56
C ASP A 86 28.42 -21.10 21.64
N GLU A 87 29.74 -21.19 21.41
CA GLU A 87 30.69 -21.68 22.43
C GLU A 87 31.56 -20.60 23.10
N THR A 88 31.40 -19.31 22.79
CA THR A 88 32.28 -18.27 23.36
C THR A 88 31.63 -17.14 24.15
N ASP A 89 30.31 -17.13 24.34
CA ASP A 89 29.65 -16.11 25.17
C ASP A 89 28.99 -16.73 26.41
N SER A 90 29.83 -17.00 27.41
CA SER A 90 29.43 -17.19 28.81
C SER A 90 30.51 -16.57 29.70
N GLU A 91 30.60 -15.23 29.66
CA GLU A 91 31.31 -14.46 30.68
C GLU A 91 30.51 -14.42 32.00
N ASP A 92 31.27 -14.49 33.08
CA ASP A 92 31.01 -13.99 34.43
C ASP A 92 29.92 -14.60 35.31
N SER A 93 30.40 -15.34 36.31
CA SER A 93 30.05 -15.03 37.70
C SER A 93 31.31 -15.15 38.56
N GLU A 94 31.98 -14.02 38.75
CA GLU A 94 32.84 -13.77 39.91
C GLU A 94 32.01 -13.95 41.19
N GLN A 95 32.46 -14.81 42.08
CA GLN A 95 32.04 -14.79 43.47
C GLN A 95 33.20 -15.23 44.36
N ASP A 96 34.02 -14.26 44.74
CA ASP A 96 34.84 -14.32 45.95
C ASP A 96 33.93 -14.14 47.17
N ASP A 97 33.88 -15.13 48.07
CA ASP A 97 34.30 -14.94 49.47
C ASP A 97 34.17 -16.24 50.30
N ASP A 98 35.29 -16.56 50.93
CA ASP A 98 35.47 -16.96 52.33
C ASP A 98 35.07 -18.36 52.86
N GLY A 99 36.06 -18.98 53.52
CA GLY A 99 35.85 -19.73 54.76
C GLY A 99 35.53 -21.22 54.65
N GLY A 100 36.56 -22.07 54.55
CA GLY A 100 36.38 -23.52 54.62
C GLY A 100 37.65 -24.33 54.87
N GLU A 101 38.34 -24.06 55.98
CA GLU A 101 39.31 -24.97 56.59
C GLU A 101 38.73 -26.41 56.67
N THR A 102 39.33 -27.34 55.92
CA THR A 102 39.32 -28.76 56.24
C THR A 102 40.66 -29.29 55.73
N GLY A 103 41.71 -29.34 56.55
CA GLY A 103 41.75 -30.25 57.69
C GLY A 103 42.03 -31.66 57.16
N GLY A 104 43.22 -31.86 56.58
CA GLY A 104 43.62 -33.11 55.94
C GLY A 104 45.12 -33.33 55.99
N GLN A 105 45.71 -33.07 57.16
CA GLN A 105 47.07 -33.46 57.49
C GLN A 105 47.12 -34.99 57.63
N GLU A 106 47.36 -35.71 56.53
CA GLU A 106 47.79 -37.11 56.61
C GLU A 106 49.31 -37.18 56.47
N ARG A 107 49.92 -37.17 57.66
CA ARG A 107 51.26 -37.65 57.93
C ARG A 107 51.44 -39.04 57.32
N ARG A 108 52.41 -39.19 56.41
CA ARG A 108 53.32 -40.34 56.37
C ARG A 108 54.69 -39.89 55.87
N ASP A 109 55.42 -39.20 56.75
CA ASP A 109 56.84 -39.49 56.88
C ASP A 109 56.94 -40.90 57.47
N ALA A 110 57.17 -41.88 56.61
CA ALA A 110 57.97 -43.05 56.91
C ALA A 110 58.06 -43.91 55.65
N ASP A 111 59.30 -44.07 55.20
CA ASP A 111 59.78 -45.31 54.62
C ASP A 111 59.58 -45.53 53.11
N GLU A 112 60.32 -44.77 52.29
CA GLU A 112 61.07 -45.36 51.14
C GLU A 112 62.45 -44.70 51.04
N GLY A 113 63.14 -44.60 52.16
CA GLY A 113 64.54 -44.25 52.24
C GLY A 113 65.42 -45.51 52.32
N GLN A 114 65.08 -46.62 51.65
CA GLN A 114 65.83 -47.86 51.86
C GLN A 114 65.73 -48.92 50.74
N THR A 115 66.05 -48.56 49.49
CA THR A 115 66.63 -49.56 48.54
C THR A 115 67.72 -48.96 47.67
N SER A 116 68.74 -48.36 48.28
CA SER A 116 70.02 -48.26 47.57
C SER A 116 71.27 -48.42 48.45
N GLU A 117 71.12 -48.83 49.72
CA GLU A 117 72.25 -49.22 50.59
C GLU A 117 72.52 -50.74 50.65
N GLY A 118 71.80 -51.55 49.87
CA GLY A 118 71.94 -53.02 49.87
C GLY A 118 72.28 -53.65 48.52
N LEU A 119 72.56 -52.87 47.48
CA LEU A 119 73.04 -53.41 46.21
C LEU A 119 74.58 -53.38 46.22
N PRO A 120 75.27 -54.49 45.91
CA PRO A 120 76.73 -54.51 45.81
C PRO A 120 77.18 -53.31 44.97
N ARG A 121 78.19 -52.54 45.39
CA ARG A 121 78.67 -51.33 44.66
C ARG A 121 78.76 -51.53 43.14
N LEU A 122 79.14 -52.74 42.73
CA LEU A 122 79.13 -53.26 41.35
C LEU A 122 77.80 -53.10 40.59
N LEU A 123 76.65 -53.29 41.21
CA LEU A 123 75.32 -53.21 40.57
C LEU A 123 74.87 -51.76 40.39
N ARG A 124 75.20 -50.87 41.33
CA ARG A 124 74.95 -49.42 41.22
C ARG A 124 75.85 -48.80 40.14
N GLU A 125 77.10 -49.23 40.08
CA GLU A 125 78.04 -48.84 39.01
C GLU A 125 77.57 -49.31 37.64
N LYS A 126 77.05 -50.55 37.52
CA LYS A 126 76.44 -51.05 36.28
C LYS A 126 75.22 -50.24 35.85
N TRP A 127 74.35 -49.85 36.78
CA TRP A 127 73.19 -48.99 36.47
C TRP A 127 73.61 -47.60 35.98
N GLN A 128 74.56 -46.96 36.67
CA GLN A 128 75.11 -45.67 36.21
C GLN A 128 75.81 -45.80 34.85
N GLN A 129 76.45 -46.93 34.58
CA GLN A 129 77.05 -47.21 33.28
C GLN A 129 75.99 -47.41 32.19
N LEU A 130 74.91 -48.12 32.49
CA LEU A 130 73.79 -48.33 31.59
C LEU A 130 73.07 -47.02 31.28
N GLU A 131 72.90 -46.16 32.28
CA GLU A 131 72.25 -44.86 32.13
C GLU A 131 73.12 -43.88 31.33
N ARG A 132 74.45 -43.92 31.50
CA ARG A 132 75.38 -43.21 30.61
C ARG A 132 75.32 -43.74 29.18
N GLN A 133 75.23 -45.05 28.99
CA GLN A 133 75.04 -45.65 27.65
C GLN A 133 73.70 -45.25 27.04
N HIS A 134 72.64 -45.20 27.84
CA HIS A 134 71.32 -44.77 27.40
C HIS A 134 71.32 -43.30 26.98
N GLN A 135 71.94 -42.41 27.76
CA GLN A 135 72.10 -41.00 27.42
C GLN A 135 72.94 -40.81 26.14
N GLN A 136 73.99 -41.62 25.95
CA GLN A 136 74.78 -41.61 24.71
C GLN A 136 73.94 -42.05 23.51
N LEU A 137 73.18 -43.14 23.63
CA LEU A 137 72.30 -43.61 22.56
C LEU A 137 71.20 -42.59 22.22
N TRP A 138 70.65 -41.89 23.22
CA TRP A 138 69.67 -40.83 22.99
C TRP A 138 70.28 -39.62 22.26
N GLN A 139 71.48 -39.19 22.64
CA GLN A 139 72.20 -38.13 21.93
C GLN A 139 72.59 -38.51 20.50
N GLU A 140 72.75 -39.80 20.20
CA GLU A 140 72.98 -40.28 18.83
C GLU A 140 71.69 -40.38 18.00
N LEU A 141 70.54 -40.64 18.64
CA LEU A 141 69.24 -40.81 17.97
C LEU A 141 68.50 -39.48 17.73
N GLU A 142 68.55 -38.53 18.65
CA GLU A 142 67.90 -37.20 18.52
C GLU A 142 68.29 -36.46 17.22
N PRO A 143 69.58 -36.35 16.86
CA PRO A 143 70.00 -35.67 15.64
C PRO A 143 69.62 -36.43 14.36
N ARG A 144 69.51 -37.76 14.44
CA ARG A 144 69.32 -38.64 13.28
C ARG A 144 67.90 -38.59 12.72
N GLY A 145 66.89 -38.44 13.57
CA GLY A 145 65.48 -38.31 13.17
C GLY A 145 64.99 -36.87 12.97
N TYR A 146 65.67 -35.89 13.57
CA TYR A 146 65.25 -34.49 13.53
C TYR A 146 65.33 -33.89 12.11
N GLY A 147 66.37 -34.21 11.35
CA GLY A 147 66.53 -33.75 9.98
C GLY A 147 65.46 -34.28 9.03
N GLU A 148 65.14 -35.58 9.14
CA GLU A 148 64.10 -36.22 8.34
C GLU A 148 62.70 -35.69 8.69
N ARG A 149 62.40 -35.52 9.99
CA ARG A 149 61.13 -34.93 10.44
C ARG A 149 60.97 -33.48 9.98
N ARG A 150 62.05 -32.69 10.03
CA ARG A 150 62.05 -31.31 9.52
C ARG A 150 61.83 -31.26 8.02
N SER A 151 62.50 -32.11 7.25
CA SER A 151 62.32 -32.18 5.81
C SER A 151 60.91 -32.61 5.41
N LEU A 152 60.32 -33.58 6.12
CA LEU A 152 58.93 -33.98 5.92
C LEU A 152 57.94 -32.86 6.29
N ASN A 153 58.22 -32.10 7.35
CA ASN A 153 57.39 -30.95 7.72
C ASN A 153 57.48 -29.84 6.68
N GLU A 154 58.68 -29.54 6.18
CA GLU A 154 58.89 -28.57 5.10
C GLU A 154 58.14 -28.99 3.82
N GLN A 155 58.19 -30.27 3.44
CA GLN A 155 57.41 -30.80 2.31
C GLN A 155 55.90 -30.66 2.54
N HIS A 156 55.41 -31.00 3.74
CA HIS A 156 54.00 -30.86 4.09
C HIS A 156 53.55 -29.39 4.01
N ASP A 157 54.35 -28.46 4.53
CA ASP A 157 54.07 -27.03 4.46
C ASP A 157 54.04 -26.53 3.01
N GLU A 158 54.94 -27.00 2.15
CA GLU A 158 54.93 -26.72 0.71
C GLU A 158 53.69 -27.26 0.01
N GLU A 159 53.25 -28.48 0.35
CA GLU A 159 52.02 -29.06 -0.20
C GLU A 159 50.77 -28.31 0.26
N CYS A 160 50.70 -27.91 1.52
CA CYS A 160 49.64 -27.06 2.06
C CYS A 160 49.56 -25.74 1.30
N GLN A 161 50.68 -25.05 1.11
CA GLN A 161 50.72 -23.80 0.34
C GLN A 161 50.34 -24.01 -1.13
N ARG A 162 50.73 -25.13 -1.74
CA ARG A 162 50.36 -25.45 -3.13
C ARG A 162 48.85 -25.63 -3.26
N LEU A 163 48.24 -26.37 -2.33
CA LEU A 163 46.80 -26.59 -2.30
C LEU A 163 46.01 -25.31 -2.02
N GLU A 164 46.49 -24.48 -1.09
CA GLU A 164 45.91 -23.18 -0.77
C GLU A 164 45.86 -22.28 -2.02
N ARG A 165 46.99 -22.14 -2.74
CA ARG A 165 47.03 -21.36 -4.00
C ARG A 165 46.08 -21.91 -5.06
N HIS A 166 45.98 -23.23 -5.18
CA HIS A 166 45.06 -23.86 -6.13
C HIS A 166 43.59 -23.60 -5.75
N HIS A 167 43.26 -23.67 -4.46
CA HIS A 167 41.92 -23.31 -3.97
C HIS A 167 41.60 -21.84 -4.19
N ASP A 168 42.53 -20.93 -3.91
CA ASP A 168 42.36 -19.50 -4.15
C ASP A 168 42.12 -19.22 -5.63
N GLU A 169 42.90 -19.83 -6.51
CA GLU A 169 42.72 -19.68 -7.96
C GLU A 169 41.34 -20.17 -8.41
N MET A 170 40.93 -21.36 -7.97
CA MET A 170 39.61 -21.91 -8.25
C MET A 170 38.48 -21.00 -7.74
N TRP A 171 38.62 -20.48 -6.53
CA TRP A 171 37.67 -19.55 -5.94
C TRP A 171 37.57 -18.26 -6.74
N TRP A 172 38.71 -17.70 -7.19
CA TRP A 172 38.73 -16.50 -8.01
C TRP A 172 38.05 -16.72 -9.37
N GLN A 173 38.29 -17.86 -10.01
CA GLN A 173 37.62 -18.21 -11.26
C GLN A 173 36.11 -18.34 -11.07
N MET A 174 35.67 -19.04 -10.01
CA MET A 174 34.25 -19.20 -9.68
C MET A 174 33.58 -17.85 -9.41
N LYS A 175 34.21 -17.01 -8.59
CA LYS A 175 33.71 -15.65 -8.28
C LYS A 175 33.57 -14.80 -9.53
N THR A 176 34.54 -14.86 -10.44
CA THR A 176 34.51 -14.12 -11.70
C THR A 176 33.35 -14.58 -12.57
N ARG A 177 33.16 -15.90 -12.74
CA ARG A 177 32.03 -16.47 -13.50
C ARG A 177 30.69 -16.03 -12.92
N HIS A 178 30.50 -16.14 -11.61
CA HIS A 178 29.26 -15.69 -10.96
C HIS A 178 29.01 -14.19 -11.12
N HIS A 179 30.06 -13.37 -11.06
CA HIS A 179 29.92 -11.93 -11.30
C HIS A 179 29.43 -11.66 -12.73
N GLU A 180 30.01 -12.33 -13.73
CA GLU A 180 29.59 -12.21 -15.13
C GLU A 180 28.17 -12.73 -15.37
N GLU A 181 27.81 -13.88 -14.80
CA GLU A 181 26.46 -14.44 -14.88
C GLU A 181 25.43 -13.50 -14.27
N ARG A 182 25.70 -12.98 -13.08
CA ARG A 182 24.83 -11.97 -12.46
C ARG A 182 24.68 -10.76 -13.37
N LYS A 183 25.76 -10.24 -13.93
CA LYS A 183 25.72 -9.10 -14.87
C LYS A 183 24.84 -9.40 -16.09
N ARG A 184 24.98 -10.60 -16.69
CA ARG A 184 24.15 -11.04 -17.83
C ARG A 184 22.68 -11.16 -17.45
N LEU A 185 22.37 -11.75 -16.29
CA LEU A 185 21.00 -11.89 -15.80
C LEU A 185 20.35 -10.52 -15.55
N HIS A 186 21.07 -9.56 -14.96
CA HIS A 186 20.57 -8.20 -14.78
C HIS A 186 20.25 -7.54 -16.13
N GLN A 187 21.13 -7.68 -17.12
CA GLN A 187 20.89 -7.14 -18.47
C GLN A 187 19.66 -7.76 -19.15
N LEU A 188 19.49 -9.08 -19.02
CA LEU A 188 18.32 -9.79 -19.55
C LEU A 188 17.04 -9.35 -18.85
N HIS A 189 17.07 -9.25 -17.52
CA HIS A 189 15.95 -8.78 -16.72
C HIS A 189 15.55 -7.35 -17.13
N ASP A 190 16.51 -6.43 -17.23
CA ASP A 190 16.25 -5.05 -17.63
C ASP A 190 15.66 -4.96 -19.05
N SER A 191 16.14 -5.81 -19.96
CA SER A 191 15.57 -5.91 -21.31
C SER A 191 14.12 -6.39 -21.28
N ALA A 192 13.84 -7.47 -20.54
CA ALA A 192 12.49 -8.01 -20.38
C ALA A 192 11.54 -6.99 -19.74
N VAL A 193 11.98 -6.29 -18.70
CA VAL A 193 11.21 -5.23 -18.05
C VAL A 193 10.90 -4.09 -19.03
N ARG A 194 11.86 -3.66 -19.84
CA ARG A 194 11.62 -2.64 -20.88
C ARG A 194 10.58 -3.10 -21.90
N CYS A 195 10.66 -4.35 -22.38
CA CYS A 195 9.68 -4.91 -23.30
C CYS A 195 8.27 -4.91 -22.71
N VAL A 196 8.10 -5.40 -21.47
CA VAL A 196 6.81 -5.42 -20.78
C VAL A 196 6.26 -4.01 -20.56
N LYS A 197 7.13 -3.05 -20.21
CA LYS A 197 6.74 -1.65 -20.02
C LYS A 197 6.21 -1.03 -21.32
N LEU A 198 6.91 -1.23 -22.44
CA LEU A 198 6.47 -0.75 -23.75
C LEU A 198 5.14 -1.40 -24.18
N GLN A 199 4.97 -2.70 -23.94
CA GLN A 199 3.73 -3.41 -24.24
C GLN A 199 2.56 -2.85 -23.42
N THR A 200 2.77 -2.64 -22.12
CA THR A 200 1.75 -2.06 -21.22
C THR A 200 1.41 -0.64 -21.64
N GLN A 201 2.41 0.16 -22.01
CA GLN A 201 2.22 1.52 -22.50
C GLN A 201 1.39 1.55 -23.79
N GLY A 202 1.68 0.67 -24.76
CA GLY A 202 0.90 0.55 -26.00
C GLY A 202 -0.55 0.13 -25.74
N GLN A 203 -0.77 -0.81 -24.80
CA GLN A 203 -2.13 -1.20 -24.40
C GLN A 203 -2.90 -0.06 -23.74
N LEU A 204 -2.26 0.71 -22.85
CA LEU A 204 -2.85 1.88 -22.21
C LEU A 204 -3.23 2.95 -23.23
N GLN A 205 -2.35 3.24 -24.19
CA GLN A 205 -2.64 4.18 -25.28
C GLN A 205 -3.87 3.74 -26.09
N LEU A 206 -3.94 2.47 -26.46
CA LEU A 206 -5.08 1.92 -27.22
C LEU A 206 -6.40 1.99 -26.43
N LEU A 207 -6.38 1.77 -25.11
CA LEU A 207 -7.56 1.93 -24.26
C LEU A 207 -8.00 3.40 -24.18
N VAL A 208 -7.05 4.33 -24.05
CA VAL A 208 -7.32 5.77 -24.04
C VAL A 208 -7.96 6.20 -25.37
N GLU A 209 -7.39 5.78 -26.50
CA GLU A 209 -7.94 6.06 -27.83
C GLU A 209 -9.35 5.51 -28.00
N LYS A 210 -9.60 4.26 -27.57
CA LYS A 210 -10.95 3.67 -27.62
C LYS A 210 -11.96 4.48 -26.81
N ARG A 211 -11.60 4.90 -25.60
CA ARG A 211 -12.45 5.74 -24.74
C ARG A 211 -12.69 7.11 -25.36
N GLN A 212 -11.66 7.72 -25.97
CA GLN A 212 -11.79 9.00 -26.68
C GLN A 212 -12.76 8.88 -27.85
N ARG A 213 -12.59 7.88 -28.72
CA ARG A 213 -13.50 7.63 -29.87
C ARG A 213 -14.96 7.43 -29.42
N GLN A 214 -15.18 6.69 -28.34
CA GLN A 214 -16.52 6.51 -27.79
C GLN A 214 -17.12 7.84 -27.32
N THR A 215 -16.34 8.64 -26.60
CA THR A 215 -16.75 9.97 -26.14
C THR A 215 -17.08 10.90 -27.31
N GLU A 216 -16.27 10.89 -28.36
CA GLU A 216 -16.52 11.67 -29.58
C GLU A 216 -17.80 11.26 -30.29
N LEU A 217 -18.08 9.96 -30.40
CA LEU A 217 -19.32 9.46 -30.99
C LEU A 217 -20.55 9.92 -30.20
N LEU A 218 -20.49 9.84 -28.87
CA LEU A 218 -21.55 10.35 -27.99
C LEU A 218 -21.74 11.86 -28.16
N ASN A 219 -20.65 12.62 -28.20
CA ASN A 219 -20.70 14.07 -28.41
C ASN A 219 -21.28 14.42 -29.78
N ARG A 220 -20.93 13.69 -30.84
CA ARG A 220 -21.52 13.86 -32.18
C ARG A 220 -23.03 13.58 -32.16
N ARG A 221 -23.48 12.53 -31.46
CA ARG A 221 -24.90 12.23 -31.31
C ARG A 221 -25.63 13.34 -30.56
N LYS A 222 -25.08 13.81 -29.44
CA LYS A 222 -25.64 14.93 -28.67
C LYS A 222 -25.75 16.20 -29.50
N ARG A 223 -24.70 16.57 -30.24
CA ARG A 223 -24.72 17.74 -31.15
C ARG A 223 -25.83 17.64 -32.20
N ARG A 224 -26.03 16.46 -32.79
CA ARG A 224 -27.13 16.24 -33.75
C ARG A 224 -28.49 16.40 -33.08
N GLN A 225 -28.68 15.89 -31.87
CA GLN A 225 -29.93 16.05 -31.13
C GLN A 225 -30.18 17.52 -30.76
N CYS A 226 -29.17 18.24 -30.27
CA CYS A 226 -29.25 19.67 -30.02
C CYS A 226 -29.64 20.44 -31.28
N ALA A 227 -28.99 20.19 -32.41
CA ALA A 227 -29.29 20.87 -33.67
C ALA A 227 -30.73 20.59 -34.17
N VAL A 228 -31.27 19.39 -33.93
CA VAL A 228 -32.67 19.07 -34.26
C VAL A 228 -33.63 19.85 -33.37
N LEU A 229 -33.35 19.92 -32.06
CA LEU A 229 -34.17 20.67 -31.12
C LEU A 229 -34.11 22.18 -31.38
N GLU A 230 -32.93 22.73 -31.68
CA GLU A 230 -32.76 24.13 -32.05
C GLU A 230 -33.57 24.49 -33.28
N ARG A 231 -33.56 23.65 -34.33
CA ARG A 231 -34.39 23.88 -35.52
C ARG A 231 -35.88 23.87 -35.19
N LYS A 232 -36.32 22.91 -34.37
CA LYS A 232 -37.73 22.83 -33.95
C LYS A 232 -38.14 24.08 -33.19
N ASN A 233 -37.35 24.48 -32.20
CA ASN A 233 -37.58 25.70 -31.43
C ASN A 233 -37.60 26.93 -32.34
N GLN A 234 -36.69 27.01 -33.31
CA GLN A 234 -36.67 28.12 -34.27
C GLN A 234 -37.97 28.19 -35.07
N SER A 235 -38.46 27.06 -35.59
CA SER A 235 -39.75 27.03 -36.29
C SER A 235 -40.92 27.44 -35.39
N GLU A 236 -40.96 26.95 -34.14
CA GLU A 236 -42.00 27.35 -33.18
C GLU A 236 -41.97 28.86 -32.87
N TRP A 237 -40.77 29.45 -32.77
CA TRP A 237 -40.60 30.89 -32.59
C TRP A 237 -41.04 31.68 -33.82
N ASP A 238 -40.70 31.21 -35.02
CA ASP A 238 -41.08 31.86 -36.27
C ASP A 238 -42.62 31.86 -36.44
N ASP A 239 -43.28 30.76 -36.10
CA ASP A 239 -44.75 30.64 -36.12
C ASP A 239 -45.41 31.62 -35.13
N GLN A 240 -44.91 31.68 -33.90
CA GLN A 240 -45.40 32.62 -32.88
C GLN A 240 -45.20 34.07 -33.31
N GLN A 241 -44.03 34.38 -33.87
CA GLN A 241 -43.71 35.72 -34.36
C GLN A 241 -44.63 36.12 -35.52
N GLN A 242 -44.94 35.19 -36.42
CA GLN A 242 -45.88 35.42 -37.51
C GLN A 242 -47.30 35.70 -36.99
N GLU A 243 -47.77 34.93 -35.99
CA GLU A 243 -49.07 35.19 -35.36
C GLU A 243 -49.11 36.54 -34.65
N PHE A 244 -48.04 36.91 -33.93
CA PHE A 244 -47.92 38.22 -33.31
C PHE A 244 -48.00 39.34 -34.36
N GLN A 245 -47.27 39.22 -35.48
CA GLN A 245 -47.34 40.18 -36.58
C GLN A 245 -48.74 40.27 -37.21
N LYS A 246 -49.44 39.14 -37.39
CA LYS A 246 -50.82 39.13 -37.88
C LYS A 246 -51.74 39.88 -36.93
N GLN A 247 -51.65 39.64 -35.63
CA GLN A 247 -52.46 40.34 -34.63
C GLN A 247 -52.14 41.83 -34.58
N TRP A 248 -50.87 42.19 -34.59
CA TRP A 248 -50.43 43.58 -34.63
C TRP A 248 -50.97 44.32 -35.86
N ASN A 249 -50.89 43.70 -37.05
CA ASN A 249 -51.42 44.29 -38.27
C ASN A 249 -52.94 44.46 -38.23
N LYS A 250 -53.68 43.48 -37.69
CA LYS A 250 -55.13 43.60 -37.45
C LYS A 250 -55.44 44.78 -36.53
N MET A 251 -54.72 44.89 -35.41
CA MET A 251 -54.88 46.00 -34.46
C MET A 251 -54.56 47.35 -35.12
N LYS A 252 -53.45 47.44 -35.86
CA LYS A 252 -53.05 48.65 -36.57
C LYS A 252 -54.08 49.07 -37.62
N GLN A 253 -54.70 48.10 -38.31
CA GLN A 253 -55.76 48.39 -39.28
C GLN A 253 -57.04 48.88 -38.60
N ARG A 254 -57.43 48.28 -37.46
CA ARG A 254 -58.55 48.78 -36.66
C ARG A 254 -58.31 50.21 -36.20
N TYR A 255 -57.13 50.48 -35.62
CA TYR A 255 -56.77 51.82 -35.18
C TYR A 255 -56.82 52.84 -36.32
N ARG A 256 -56.33 52.50 -37.51
CA ARG A 256 -56.46 53.37 -38.69
C ARG A 256 -57.90 53.65 -39.07
N ARG A 257 -58.77 52.63 -39.08
CA ARG A 257 -60.21 52.79 -39.37
C ARG A 257 -60.89 53.65 -38.31
N GLU A 258 -60.65 53.38 -37.04
CA GLU A 258 -61.19 54.16 -35.93
C GLU A 258 -60.72 55.62 -35.98
N THR A 259 -59.45 55.86 -36.32
CA THR A 259 -58.91 57.22 -36.48
C THR A 259 -59.57 57.94 -37.66
N GLN A 260 -59.78 57.25 -38.79
CA GLN A 260 -60.50 57.80 -39.95
C GLN A 260 -61.97 58.08 -39.63
N GLU A 261 -62.67 57.14 -38.99
CA GLU A 261 -64.05 57.33 -38.56
C GLU A 261 -64.20 58.49 -37.57
N LEU A 262 -63.22 58.69 -36.69
CA LEU A 262 -63.19 59.84 -35.79
C LEU A 262 -62.94 61.16 -36.55
N GLU A 263 -62.03 61.16 -37.52
CA GLU A 263 -61.78 62.32 -38.38
C GLU A 263 -63.02 62.70 -39.22
N GLU A 264 -63.77 61.70 -39.71
CA GLU A 264 -65.02 61.89 -40.46
C GLU A 264 -66.19 62.34 -39.57
N ARG A 265 -66.34 61.77 -38.37
CA ARG A 265 -67.42 62.14 -37.43
C ARG A 265 -67.21 63.51 -36.82
N TYR A 266 -65.96 63.93 -36.72
CA TYR A 266 -65.58 65.17 -36.06
C TYR A 266 -64.58 66.00 -36.89
N PRO A 267 -64.99 66.50 -38.07
CA PRO A 267 -64.12 67.26 -38.96
C PRO A 267 -63.62 68.58 -38.35
N ASN A 268 -64.30 69.08 -37.30
CA ASN A 268 -64.02 70.35 -36.64
C ASN A 268 -63.17 70.26 -35.36
N ILE A 269 -62.73 69.08 -34.88
CA ILE A 269 -61.88 68.99 -33.66
C ILE A 269 -60.42 69.46 -33.92
N ARG A 270 -60.12 70.04 -35.09
CA ARG A 270 -58.79 70.60 -35.39
C ARG A 270 -58.39 71.81 -34.54
N THR A 271 -59.29 72.43 -33.77
CA THR A 271 -58.92 73.40 -32.74
C THR A 271 -58.45 72.68 -31.48
N GLY A 272 -57.13 72.57 -31.30
CA GLY A 272 -56.50 71.82 -30.20
C GLY A 272 -57.05 72.08 -28.80
N GLU A 273 -57.59 73.27 -28.53
CA GLU A 273 -58.11 73.66 -27.21
C GLU A 273 -59.35 72.90 -26.73
N GLU A 274 -60.19 72.37 -27.64
CA GLU A 274 -61.38 71.59 -27.26
C GLU A 274 -61.04 70.11 -27.02
N LEU A 275 -60.12 69.56 -27.82
CA LEU A 275 -59.60 68.21 -27.64
C LEU A 275 -58.79 68.09 -26.35
N ASP A 276 -57.95 69.09 -26.05
CA ASP A 276 -57.15 69.12 -24.83
C ASP A 276 -58.04 69.18 -23.57
N ARG A 277 -59.14 69.95 -23.60
CA ARG A 277 -60.14 69.98 -22.52
C ARG A 277 -60.82 68.63 -22.31
N LEU A 278 -61.23 67.94 -23.37
CA LEU A 278 -61.84 66.60 -23.29
C LEU A 278 -60.84 65.54 -22.80
N MET A 279 -59.58 65.62 -23.23
CA MET A 279 -58.51 64.73 -22.79
C MET A 279 -58.16 64.94 -21.31
N GLU A 280 -58.15 66.17 -20.82
CA GLU A 280 -58.02 66.47 -19.39
C GLU A 280 -59.19 65.92 -18.58
N GLU A 281 -60.43 66.10 -19.05
CA GLU A 281 -61.61 65.64 -18.34
C GLU A 281 -61.67 64.11 -18.27
N CYS A 282 -61.32 63.41 -19.37
CA CYS A 282 -61.12 61.98 -19.38
C CYS A 282 -60.01 61.52 -18.44
N SER A 283 -58.90 62.25 -18.37
CA SER A 283 -57.79 61.93 -17.45
C SER A 283 -58.21 62.07 -15.99
N ARG A 284 -58.95 63.14 -15.65
CA ARG A 284 -59.53 63.34 -14.32
C ARG A 284 -60.53 62.24 -13.97
N ARG A 285 -61.38 61.83 -14.91
CA ARG A 285 -62.36 60.75 -14.69
C ARG A 285 -61.69 59.39 -14.50
N ARG A 286 -60.64 59.10 -15.26
CA ARG A 286 -59.84 57.88 -15.12
C ARG A 286 -59.13 57.80 -13.77
N GLN A 287 -58.57 58.92 -13.30
CA GLN A 287 -58.00 58.99 -11.95
C GLN A 287 -59.05 58.80 -10.85
N ARG A 288 -60.27 59.33 -11.02
CA ARG A 288 -61.37 59.10 -10.06
C ARG A 288 -61.78 57.62 -10.03
N LEU A 289 -62.00 57.01 -11.18
CA LEU A 289 -62.32 55.58 -11.29
C LEU A 289 -61.19 54.69 -10.73
N GLY A 290 -59.93 55.06 -10.95
CA GLY A 290 -58.79 54.37 -10.35
C GLY A 290 -58.84 54.40 -8.81
N LYS A 291 -59.14 55.56 -8.23
CA LYS A 291 -59.30 55.73 -6.77
C LYS A 291 -60.53 55.00 -6.22
N GLU A 292 -61.61 54.89 -7.00
CA GLU A 292 -62.80 54.13 -6.61
C GLU A 292 -62.52 52.62 -6.62
N LEU A 293 -61.89 52.10 -7.67
CA LEU A 293 -61.46 50.70 -7.75
C LEU A 293 -60.45 50.32 -6.66
N GLU A 294 -59.50 51.21 -6.38
CA GLU A 294 -58.53 51.00 -5.29
C GLU A 294 -59.23 50.91 -3.93
N LYS A 295 -60.24 51.76 -3.68
CA LYS A 295 -61.08 51.66 -2.47
C LYS A 295 -61.94 50.41 -2.44
N GLU A 296 -62.49 49.98 -3.57
CA GLU A 296 -63.26 48.72 -3.65
C GLU A 296 -62.39 47.51 -3.35
N LEU A 297 -61.17 47.45 -3.89
CA LEU A 297 -60.20 46.41 -3.58
C LEU A 297 -59.79 46.42 -2.10
N GLU A 298 -59.57 47.61 -1.51
CA GLU A 298 -59.26 47.75 -0.09
C GLU A 298 -60.43 47.33 0.82
N ASN A 299 -61.68 47.61 0.40
CA ASN A 299 -62.90 47.15 1.06
C ASN A 299 -63.09 45.63 0.96
N GLU A 300 -62.83 45.03 -0.20
CA GLU A 300 -62.86 43.58 -0.38
C GLU A 300 -61.79 42.88 0.46
N GLU A 301 -60.58 43.45 0.52
CA GLU A 301 -59.50 42.91 1.33
C GLU A 301 -59.80 43.01 2.84
N THR A 302 -60.41 44.10 3.29
CA THR A 302 -60.83 44.26 4.70
C THR A 302 -62.02 43.35 5.06
N LEU A 303 -62.96 43.13 4.14
CA LEU A 303 -64.03 42.12 4.29
C LEU A 303 -63.46 40.70 4.36
N ALA A 304 -62.49 40.36 3.50
CA ALA A 304 -61.81 39.07 3.52
C ALA A 304 -61.04 38.85 4.83
N ARG A 305 -60.36 39.87 5.36
CA ARG A 305 -59.69 39.83 6.67
C ARG A 305 -60.69 39.71 7.84
N GLY A 306 -61.84 40.37 7.76
CA GLY A 306 -62.91 40.27 8.77
C GLY A 306 -63.58 38.89 8.82
N ASN A 307 -63.82 38.27 7.67
CA ASN A 307 -64.35 36.91 7.58
C ASN A 307 -63.36 35.85 8.10
N ASN A 308 -62.06 36.03 7.83
CA ASN A 308 -61.02 35.16 8.41
C ASN A 308 -60.93 35.28 9.94
N ARG A 309 -61.12 36.46 10.53
CA ARG A 309 -61.21 36.60 12.00
C ARG A 309 -62.42 35.89 12.59
N ARG A 310 -63.60 35.98 11.96
CA ARG A 310 -64.82 35.28 12.42
C ARG A 310 -64.68 33.75 12.34
N LEU A 311 -64.00 33.23 11.33
CA LEU A 311 -63.71 31.79 11.20
C LEU A 311 -62.70 31.30 12.25
N CYS A 312 -61.72 32.12 12.64
CA CYS A 312 -60.81 31.83 13.75
C CYS A 312 -61.53 31.80 15.11
N ASP A 313 -62.52 32.67 15.34
CA ASP A 313 -63.30 32.69 16.59
C ASP A 313 -64.27 31.50 16.69
N TYR A 314 -64.90 31.10 15.57
CA TYR A 314 -65.68 29.85 15.51
C TYR A 314 -64.82 28.60 15.75
N SER A 315 -63.59 28.58 15.24
CA SER A 315 -62.64 27.48 15.48
C SER A 315 -62.13 27.40 16.92
N ARG A 316 -62.18 28.52 17.68
CA ARG A 316 -61.86 28.56 19.12
C ARG A 316 -63.01 28.06 19.99
N LEU A 317 -64.26 28.29 19.60
CA LEU A 317 -65.46 27.83 20.32
C LEU A 317 -65.71 26.32 20.18
N VAL A 318 -65.30 25.70 19.07
CA VAL A 318 -65.45 24.24 18.85
C VAL A 318 -64.38 23.40 19.58
N ARG A 319 -63.33 24.01 20.14
CA ARG A 319 -62.33 23.29 20.97
C ARG A 319 -62.67 23.16 22.46
N TYR A 320 -63.81 23.71 22.90
CA TYR A 320 -64.28 23.65 24.29
C TYR A 320 -65.55 22.79 24.49
N TRP A 321 -65.93 22.04 23.46
CA TRP A 321 -66.80 20.87 23.53
C TRP A 321 -65.99 19.66 23.05
#